data_AF-A0A520KWV1-F1
#
_entry.id   AF-A0A520KWV1-F1
#
_cell.length_a   1.000
_cell.length_b   1.000
_cell.length_c   1.000
_cell.angle_alpha   90.00
_cell.angle_beta   90.00
_cell.angle_gamma   90.00
#
_symmetry.space_group_name_H-M   'P 1'
#
loop_
_entity.id
_entity.type
_entity.pdbx_description
1 polymer ?
#
loop_
_entity_poly.entity_id
_entity_poly.type
_entity_poly.pdbx_seq_one_letter_code
_entity_poly.pdbx_strand_id
1 'polypeptide(L)'
;MANIFKIPLSTSEVTVGAVVGAGLYLCASFSSNLFFIVFSWIILSLLAFILSYFISKGAGDKNLKESSVTRILLILVGCFVAFSIGANNVANSIGPILNTDSLTLRGSLLVGAIPMAIGALLFGGRVMGNVGSNIIRLNSYDALIISLIAGIIIFVASILGIPMPVAQIFTLSIVGVRYAKPEMSVPMSNKIIKEMLIFWVISPIVSLVVSFSAIFILYKFFI
;
A
#
# COMPACT_ATOMS: atom_id res chain seq x y z
N MET A 1 -11.06 10.44 -4.01
CA MET A 1 -12.27 9.92 -3.33
C MET A 1 -11.95 9.08 -2.09
N ALA A 2 -11.06 8.09 -2.16
CA ALA A 2 -10.76 7.20 -1.01
C ALA A 2 -10.35 7.93 0.29
N ASN A 3 -9.53 8.99 0.20
CA ASN A 3 -9.15 9.80 1.37
C ASN A 3 -10.34 10.51 2.03
N ILE A 4 -11.40 10.83 1.27
CA ILE A 4 -12.63 11.45 1.79
C ILE A 4 -13.48 10.39 2.50
N PHE A 5 -13.61 9.21 1.89
CA PHE A 5 -14.34 8.07 2.47
C PHE A 5 -13.58 7.38 3.61
N LYS A 6 -12.32 7.78 3.88
CA LYS A 6 -11.46 7.25 4.94
C LYS A 6 -11.22 5.74 4.83
N ILE A 7 -11.24 5.21 3.60
CA ILE A 7 -11.03 3.79 3.33
C ILE A 7 -9.58 3.61 2.85
N PRO A 8 -8.79 2.72 3.46
CA PRO A 8 -7.43 2.44 3.00
C PRO A 8 -7.49 1.74 1.65
N LEU A 9 -7.10 2.46 0.61
CA LEU A 9 -7.12 2.02 -0.78
C LEU A 9 -5.68 1.86 -1.28
N SER A 10 -5.45 0.88 -2.15
CA SER A 10 -4.15 0.65 -2.76
C SER A 10 -3.92 1.57 -3.95
N THR A 11 -2.95 2.47 -3.84
CA THR A 11 -2.53 3.34 -4.96
C THR A 11 -1.90 2.55 -6.11
N SER A 12 -1.17 1.48 -5.81
CA SER A 12 -0.54 0.60 -6.81
C SER A 12 -1.58 -0.11 -7.68
N GLU A 13 -2.65 -0.64 -7.07
CA GLU A 13 -3.73 -1.32 -7.81
C GLU A 13 -4.49 -0.35 -8.71
N VAL A 14 -4.80 0.84 -8.19
CA VAL A 14 -5.43 1.91 -8.97
C VAL A 14 -4.56 2.28 -10.16
N THR A 15 -3.25 2.44 -9.96
CA THR A 15 -2.31 2.86 -11.00
C THR A 15 -2.20 1.79 -12.08
N VAL A 16 -2.00 0.53 -11.70
CA VAL A 16 -1.94 -0.59 -12.66
C VAL A 16 -3.27 -0.73 -13.42
N GLY A 17 -4.41 -0.65 -12.72
CA GLY A 17 -5.73 -0.67 -13.37
C GLY A 17 -5.89 0.46 -14.39
N ALA A 18 -5.46 1.68 -14.05
CA ALA A 18 -5.51 2.82 -14.96
C ALA A 18 -4.61 2.61 -16.19
N VAL A 19 -3.36 2.14 -16.00
CA VAL A 19 -2.45 1.83 -17.12
C VAL A 19 -3.04 0.74 -18.03
N VAL A 20 -3.67 -0.28 -17.45
CA VAL A 20 -4.37 -1.31 -18.23
C VAL A 20 -5.54 -0.71 -19.02
N GLY A 21 -6.34 0.15 -18.41
CA GLY A 21 -7.45 0.83 -19.08
C GLY A 21 -6.99 1.69 -20.25
N ALA A 22 -5.93 2.46 -20.05
CA ALA A 22 -5.30 3.24 -21.09
C ALA A 22 -4.77 2.37 -22.24
N GLY A 23 -4.05 1.28 -21.90
CA GLY A 23 -3.50 0.34 -22.87
C GLY A 23 -4.58 -0.36 -23.68
N LEU A 24 -5.70 -0.76 -23.07
CA LEU A 24 -6.83 -1.39 -23.76
C LEU A 24 -7.43 -0.48 -24.82
N TYR A 25 -7.61 0.81 -24.51
CA TYR A 25 -8.12 1.77 -25.49
C TYR A 25 -7.16 1.93 -26.66
N LEU A 26 -5.87 2.03 -26.39
CA LEU A 26 -4.82 2.18 -27.38
C LEU A 26 -4.45 0.87 -28.11
N CYS A 27 -5.19 -0.22 -27.85
CA CYS A 27 -4.91 -1.55 -28.39
C CYS A 27 -3.47 -2.04 -28.10
N ALA A 28 -2.90 -1.63 -26.98
CA ALA A 28 -1.56 -2.04 -26.54
C ALA A 28 -1.56 -3.51 -26.10
N SER A 29 -0.47 -4.21 -26.42
CA SER A 29 -0.26 -5.58 -25.94
C SER A 29 0.25 -5.59 -24.51
N PHE A 30 -0.38 -6.37 -23.64
CA PHE A 30 0.06 -6.54 -22.26
C PHE A 30 1.16 -7.61 -22.17
N SER A 31 2.27 -7.25 -21.51
CA SER A 31 3.38 -8.17 -21.25
C SER A 31 3.02 -9.19 -20.14
N SER A 32 3.71 -10.33 -20.14
CA SER A 32 3.73 -11.30 -19.02
C SER A 32 4.03 -10.66 -17.66
N ASN A 33 4.69 -9.49 -17.66
CA ASN A 33 4.97 -8.69 -16.47
C ASN A 33 3.70 -8.27 -15.71
N LEU A 34 2.56 -8.03 -16.39
CA LEU A 34 1.31 -7.66 -15.71
C LEU A 34 0.82 -8.79 -14.80
N PHE A 35 0.82 -10.02 -15.31
CA PHE A 35 0.42 -11.19 -14.54
C PHE A 35 1.37 -11.40 -13.36
N PHE A 36 2.68 -11.27 -13.59
CA PHE A 36 3.69 -11.36 -12.52
C PHE A 36 3.42 -10.35 -11.39
N ILE A 37 3.05 -9.11 -11.72
CA ILE A 37 2.71 -8.08 -10.74
C ILE A 37 1.50 -8.53 -9.89
N VAL A 38 0.40 -8.92 -10.52
CA VAL A 38 -0.83 -9.33 -9.82
C VAL A 38 -0.60 -10.58 -8.94
N PHE A 39 0.14 -11.57 -9.44
CA PHE A 39 0.50 -12.75 -8.65
C PHE A 39 1.40 -12.38 -7.47
N SER A 40 2.35 -11.46 -7.67
CA SER A 40 3.24 -10.99 -6.60
C SER A 40 2.45 -10.32 -5.47
N TRP A 41 1.38 -9.58 -5.78
CA TRP A 41 0.52 -8.98 -4.75
C TRP A 41 -0.09 -10.01 -3.83
N ILE A 42 -0.63 -11.09 -4.39
CA ILE A 42 -1.24 -12.18 -3.65
C ILE A 42 -0.17 -12.90 -2.81
N ILE A 43 0.94 -13.30 -3.44
CA ILE A 43 2.01 -14.07 -2.79
C ILE A 43 2.64 -13.28 -1.65
N LEU A 44 3.04 -12.04 -1.88
CA LEU A 44 3.74 -11.24 -0.88
C LEU A 44 2.81 -10.80 0.26
N SER A 45 1.52 -10.58 -0.02
CA SER A 45 0.57 -10.27 1.06
C SER A 45 0.22 -11.52 1.89
N LEU A 46 0.13 -12.69 1.27
CA LEU A 46 0.04 -13.97 2.01
C LEU A 46 1.29 -14.23 2.84
N LEU A 47 2.48 -13.95 2.28
CA LEU A 47 3.73 -14.03 3.03
C LEU A 47 3.72 -13.11 4.25
N ALA A 48 3.21 -11.88 4.12
CA ALA A 48 3.06 -10.94 5.22
C ALA A 48 2.16 -11.50 6.34
N PHE A 49 1.03 -12.13 5.97
CA PHE A 49 0.15 -12.83 6.91
C PHE A 49 0.89 -13.97 7.63
N ILE A 50 1.56 -14.85 6.87
CA ILE A 50 2.26 -16.02 7.40
C ILE A 50 3.36 -15.61 8.38
N LEU A 51 4.23 -14.68 7.98
CA LEU A 51 5.32 -14.20 8.81
C LEU A 51 4.77 -13.53 10.08
N SER A 52 3.75 -12.69 9.96
CA SER A 52 3.15 -12.00 11.11
C SER A 52 2.52 -12.98 12.08
N TYR A 53 1.85 -14.02 11.57
CA TYR A 53 1.28 -15.09 12.38
C TYR A 53 2.35 -15.86 13.17
N PHE A 54 3.38 -16.39 12.49
CA PHE A 54 4.39 -17.21 13.15
C PHE A 54 5.26 -16.40 14.12
N ILE A 55 5.67 -15.18 13.74
CA ILE A 55 6.47 -14.31 14.60
C ILE A 55 5.68 -13.88 15.83
N SER A 56 4.41 -13.48 15.67
CA SER A 56 3.58 -13.09 16.80
C SER A 56 3.24 -14.26 17.72
N LYS A 57 3.00 -15.45 17.16
CA LYS A 57 2.76 -16.68 17.93
C LYS A 57 4.00 -17.08 18.74
N GLY A 58 5.18 -17.08 18.11
CA GLY A 58 6.44 -17.43 18.78
C GLY A 58 6.89 -16.40 19.82
N ALA A 59 6.53 -15.14 19.65
CA ALA A 59 6.88 -14.11 20.62
C ALA A 59 6.05 -14.18 21.92
N GLY A 60 4.89 -14.84 21.89
CA GLY A 60 3.98 -14.95 23.02
C GLY A 60 3.33 -13.62 23.43
N ASP A 61 2.71 -13.60 24.61
CA ASP A 61 2.13 -12.40 25.21
C ASP A 61 3.21 -11.53 25.88
N LYS A 62 4.02 -10.89 25.05
CA LYS A 62 4.94 -9.85 25.51
C LYS A 62 4.25 -8.50 25.44
N ASN A 63 3.68 -8.09 26.57
CA ASN A 63 3.42 -6.68 26.82
C ASN A 63 4.77 -5.98 27.05
N LEU A 64 5.33 -5.35 26.01
CA LEU A 64 6.41 -4.40 26.22
C LEU A 64 5.86 -3.29 27.13
N LYS A 65 6.41 -3.15 28.34
CA LYS A 65 6.23 -1.91 29.10
C LYS A 65 6.64 -0.78 28.18
N GLU A 66 5.79 0.24 28.05
CA GLU A 66 6.11 1.45 27.29
C GLU A 66 7.30 2.15 27.93
N SER A 67 8.49 1.72 27.54
CA SER A 67 9.76 2.30 27.89
C SER A 67 10.17 3.29 26.81
N SER A 68 11.03 4.24 27.17
CA SER A 68 11.63 5.17 26.21
C SER A 68 12.28 4.43 25.02
N VAL A 69 12.85 3.24 25.27
CA VAL A 69 13.46 2.38 24.24
C VAL A 69 12.42 1.88 23.23
N THR A 70 11.27 1.41 23.70
CA THR A 70 10.18 0.93 22.81
C THR A 70 9.65 2.05 21.92
N ARG A 71 9.50 3.25 22.47
CA ARG A 71 9.07 4.44 21.71
C ARG A 71 10.09 4.82 20.63
N ILE A 72 11.39 4.84 20.97
CA ILE A 72 12.46 5.13 19.99
C ILE A 72 12.46 4.10 18.87
N LEU A 73 12.31 2.82 19.20
CA LEU A 73 12.26 1.75 18.21
C LEU A 73 11.06 1.89 17.28
N LEU A 74 9.87 2.19 17.81
CA LEU A 74 8.67 2.45 17.01
C LEU A 74 8.85 3.62 16.04
N ILE A 75 9.53 4.69 16.47
CA ILE A 75 9.84 5.85 15.60
C ILE A 75 10.78 5.42 14.48
N LEU A 76 11.87 4.71 14.79
CA LEU A 76 12.83 4.23 13.79
C LEU A 76 12.17 3.30 12.76
N VAL A 77 11.35 2.36 13.23
CA VAL A 77 10.58 1.45 12.36
C VAL A 77 9.57 2.23 11.53
N GLY A 78 8.88 3.22 12.10
CA GLY A 78 7.97 4.10 11.38
C GLY A 78 8.67 4.86 10.24
N CYS A 79 9.86 5.41 10.52
CA CYS A 79 10.70 6.05 9.49
C CYS A 79 11.09 5.07 8.37
N PHE A 80 11.49 3.85 8.73
CA PHE A 80 11.83 2.81 7.76
C PHE A 80 10.64 2.41 6.88
N VAL A 81 9.45 2.25 7.48
CA VAL A 81 8.21 1.97 6.75
C VAL A 81 7.86 3.12 5.81
N ALA A 82 7.92 4.37 6.28
CA ALA A 82 7.63 5.55 5.46
C ALA A 82 8.59 5.65 4.26
N PHE A 83 9.88 5.40 4.48
CA PHE A 83 10.89 5.32 3.43
C PHE A 83 10.54 4.24 2.40
N SER A 84 10.21 3.04 2.87
CA SER A 84 9.89 1.89 2.00
C SER A 84 8.64 2.14 1.16
N ILE A 85 7.58 2.70 1.76
CA ILE A 85 6.35 3.10 1.06
C ILE A 85 6.65 4.20 0.03
N GLY A 86 7.46 5.19 0.38
CA GLY A 86 7.86 6.26 -0.54
C GLY A 86 8.60 5.74 -1.76
N ALA A 87 9.59 4.87 -1.56
CA ALA A 87 10.34 4.22 -2.63
C ALA A 87 9.43 3.41 -3.57
N ASN A 88 8.44 2.71 -3.02
CA ASN A 88 7.50 1.93 -3.82
C ASN A 88 6.49 2.80 -4.58
N ASN A 89 5.96 3.84 -3.93
CA ASN A 89 4.85 4.62 -4.47
C ASN A 89 5.27 5.72 -5.45
N VAL A 90 6.52 6.20 -5.42
CA VAL A 90 6.96 7.24 -6.37
C VAL A 90 6.79 6.78 -7.83
N ALA A 91 7.02 5.50 -8.09
CA ALA A 91 6.84 4.88 -9.41
C ALA A 91 5.38 4.93 -9.88
N ASN A 92 4.41 4.87 -8.96
CA ASN A 92 2.99 4.91 -9.31
C ASN A 92 2.56 6.29 -9.87
N SER A 93 3.16 7.37 -9.38
CA SER A 93 2.83 8.72 -9.85
C SER A 93 3.65 9.15 -11.05
N ILE A 94 4.91 8.72 -11.13
CA ILE A 94 5.86 9.19 -12.13
C ILE A 94 6.01 8.21 -13.31
N GLY A 95 5.73 6.93 -13.10
CA GLY A 95 5.80 5.89 -14.13
C GLY A 95 5.15 6.27 -15.47
N PRO A 96 3.92 6.81 -15.49
CA PRO A 96 3.25 7.20 -16.72
C PRO A 96 3.95 8.31 -17.53
N ILE A 97 4.78 9.15 -16.90
CA ILE A 97 5.44 10.28 -17.57
C ILE A 97 6.93 10.04 -17.84
N LEU A 98 7.52 8.94 -17.35
CA LEU A 98 8.95 8.64 -17.50
C LEU A 98 9.42 8.49 -18.95
N ASN A 99 8.53 8.07 -19.86
CA ASN A 99 8.84 7.90 -21.29
C ASN A 99 8.42 9.11 -22.13
N THR A 100 8.13 10.26 -21.50
CA THR A 100 8.00 11.51 -22.24
C THR A 100 9.41 12.07 -22.44
N ASP A 101 9.76 12.50 -23.66
CA ASP A 101 11.08 13.06 -24.00
C ASP A 101 11.42 14.38 -23.25
N SER A 102 10.66 14.70 -22.21
CA SER A 102 10.64 15.98 -21.51
C SER A 102 11.50 16.01 -20.23
N LEU A 103 11.80 14.86 -19.60
CA LEU A 103 12.46 14.83 -18.28
C LEU A 103 13.50 13.71 -18.16
N THR A 104 14.62 14.01 -17.49
CA THR A 104 15.59 12.97 -17.07
C THR A 104 15.00 12.11 -15.94
N LEU A 105 15.52 10.89 -15.77
CA LEU A 105 15.11 10.00 -14.68
C LEU A 105 15.23 10.67 -13.29
N ARG A 106 16.36 11.35 -13.04
CA ARG A 106 16.58 12.08 -11.78
C ARG A 106 15.59 13.23 -11.59
N GLY A 107 15.32 13.99 -12.64
CA GLY A 107 14.32 15.08 -12.60
C GLY A 107 12.93 14.53 -12.29
N SER A 108 12.54 13.45 -12.93
CA SER A 108 11.25 12.79 -12.74
C SER A 108 11.06 12.29 -11.31
N LEU A 109 12.10 11.72 -10.70
CA LEU A 109 12.06 11.30 -9.29
C LEU A 109 11.84 12.48 -8.33
N LEU A 110 12.49 13.62 -8.56
CA LEU A 110 12.29 14.82 -7.73
C LEU A 110 10.88 15.39 -7.88
N VAL A 111 10.36 15.44 -9.11
CA VAL A 111 8.99 15.88 -9.41
C VAL A 111 7.94 14.97 -8.75
N GLY A 112 8.24 13.69 -8.53
CA GLY A 112 7.36 12.80 -7.75
C GLY A 112 7.52 12.92 -6.25
N ALA A 113 8.76 12.90 -5.76
CA ALA A 113 9.06 12.81 -4.34
C ALA A 113 8.65 14.07 -3.56
N ILE A 114 8.87 15.27 -4.13
CA ILE A 114 8.58 16.53 -3.43
C ILE A 114 7.07 16.71 -3.19
N PRO A 115 6.18 16.60 -4.20
CA PRO A 115 4.74 16.67 -3.98
C PRO A 115 4.21 15.56 -3.07
N MET A 116 4.78 14.35 -3.13
CA MET A 116 4.42 13.28 -2.19
C MET A 116 4.73 13.65 -0.74
N ALA A 117 5.92 14.21 -0.47
CA ALA A 117 6.28 14.67 0.86
C ALA A 117 5.35 15.80 1.35
N ILE A 118 5.06 16.78 0.48
CA ILE A 118 4.13 17.88 0.78
C ILE A 118 2.73 17.33 1.07
N GLY A 119 2.23 16.40 0.25
CA GLY A 119 0.92 15.79 0.44
C GLY A 119 0.82 15.01 1.76
N ALA A 120 1.88 14.31 2.14
CA ALA A 120 1.97 13.62 3.43
C ALA A 120 1.89 14.61 4.61
N LEU A 121 2.58 15.76 4.53
CA LEU A 121 2.54 16.80 5.56
C LEU A 121 1.18 17.49 5.67
N LEU A 122 0.56 17.83 4.53
CA LEU A 122 -0.70 18.58 4.50
C LEU A 122 -1.93 17.72 4.79
N PHE A 123 -1.96 16.48 4.31
CA PHE A 123 -3.16 15.63 4.34
C PHE A 123 -2.99 14.33 5.13
N GLY A 124 -1.77 13.95 5.52
CA GLY A 124 -1.50 12.68 6.22
C GLY A 124 -2.20 12.57 7.58
N GLY A 125 -2.33 13.68 8.31
CA GLY A 125 -3.00 13.72 9.62
C GLY A 125 -4.47 13.27 9.59
N ARG A 126 -5.20 13.56 8.49
CA ARG A 126 -6.61 13.16 8.34
C ARG A 126 -6.79 11.65 8.19
N VAL A 127 -5.79 10.97 7.62
CA VAL A 127 -5.78 9.51 7.43
C VAL A 127 -5.23 8.80 8.67
N MET A 128 -4.16 9.34 9.26
CA MET A 128 -3.50 8.79 10.45
C MET A 128 -4.45 8.68 11.65
N GLY A 129 -5.28 9.71 11.87
CA GLY A 129 -6.26 9.73 12.95
C GLY A 129 -7.31 8.61 12.87
N ASN A 130 -7.51 7.95 11.73
CA ASN A 130 -8.52 6.89 11.56
C ASN A 130 -7.91 5.49 11.45
N VAL A 131 -6.77 5.34 10.78
CA VAL A 131 -6.06 4.05 10.72
C VAL A 131 -5.57 3.62 12.10
N GLY A 132 -5.07 4.58 12.91
CA GLY A 132 -4.55 4.30 14.25
C GLY A 132 -5.59 4.19 15.37
N SER A 133 -6.78 4.77 15.21
CA SER A 133 -7.80 4.80 16.29
C SER A 133 -9.05 3.96 16.01
N ASN A 134 -9.45 3.82 14.74
CA ASN A 134 -10.73 3.19 14.36
C ASN A 134 -10.57 1.80 13.74
N ILE A 135 -9.39 1.43 13.23
CA ILE A 135 -9.19 0.15 12.55
C ILE A 135 -8.85 -0.97 13.54
N ILE A 136 -7.85 -0.77 14.42
CA ILE A 136 -7.35 -1.79 15.38
C ILE A 136 -6.56 -1.07 16.49
N ARG A 137 -6.87 -1.33 17.77
CA ARG A 137 -6.01 -0.96 18.91
C ARG A 137 -4.89 -1.99 19.08
N LEU A 138 -3.70 -1.70 18.55
CA LEU A 138 -2.50 -2.56 18.69
C LEU A 138 -1.74 -2.23 19.96
N ASN A 139 -1.19 -3.26 20.61
CA ASN A 139 -0.10 -3.06 21.56
C ASN A 139 1.19 -2.68 20.81
N SER A 140 2.07 -1.94 21.47
CA SER A 140 3.36 -1.47 20.95
C SER A 140 4.20 -2.59 20.32
N TYR A 141 4.20 -3.78 20.91
CA TYR A 141 4.97 -4.91 20.39
C TYR A 141 4.40 -5.50 19.09
N ASP A 142 3.08 -5.65 19.01
CA ASP A 142 2.43 -6.14 17.79
C ASP A 142 2.53 -5.11 16.66
N ALA A 143 2.44 -3.82 16.99
CA ALA A 143 2.68 -2.73 16.04
C ALA A 143 4.09 -2.77 15.45
N LEU A 144 5.11 -3.09 16.26
CA LEU A 144 6.49 -3.29 15.79
C LEU A 144 6.59 -4.48 14.82
N ILE A 145 6.02 -5.63 15.17
CA ILE A 145 6.04 -6.83 14.32
C ILE A 145 5.40 -6.53 12.96
N ILE A 146 4.17 -5.99 12.97
CA ILE A 146 3.42 -5.67 11.76
C ILE A 146 4.20 -4.69 10.88
N SER A 147 4.73 -3.61 11.49
CA SER A 147 5.44 -2.56 10.77
C SER A 147 6.76 -3.04 10.18
N LEU A 148 7.53 -3.84 10.92
CA LEU A 148 8.79 -4.40 10.42
C LEU A 148 8.55 -5.36 9.27
N ILE A 149 7.62 -6.31 9.41
CA ILE A 149 7.33 -7.29 8.36
C ILE A 149 6.82 -6.59 7.10
N ALA A 150 5.84 -5.71 7.25
CA ALA A 150 5.29 -4.97 6.12
C ALA A 150 6.36 -4.08 5.47
N GLY A 151 7.14 -3.35 6.26
CA GLY A 151 8.22 -2.49 5.77
C GLY A 151 9.28 -3.27 5.00
N ILE A 152 9.74 -4.41 5.50
CA ILE A 152 10.74 -5.26 4.83
C ILE A 152 10.20 -5.79 3.51
N ILE A 153 8.96 -6.30 3.48
CA ILE A 153 8.35 -6.81 2.25
C ILE A 153 8.24 -5.69 1.20
N ILE A 154 7.77 -4.51 1.59
CA ILE A 154 7.65 -3.35 0.70
C ILE A 154 9.03 -2.89 0.20
N PHE A 155 10.03 -2.87 1.07
CA PHE A 155 11.40 -2.49 0.71
C PHE A 155 11.99 -3.45 -0.32
N VAL A 156 11.89 -4.76 -0.07
CA VAL A 156 12.38 -5.79 -1.00
C VAL A 156 11.61 -5.71 -2.31
N ALA A 157 10.29 -5.57 -2.28
CA ALA A 157 9.49 -5.39 -3.48
C ALA A 157 9.91 -4.14 -4.27
N SER A 158 10.30 -3.06 -3.59
CA SER A 158 10.82 -1.85 -4.26
C SER A 158 12.16 -2.08 -4.94
N ILE A 159 13.08 -2.85 -4.33
CA ILE A 159 14.33 -3.27 -4.97
C ILE A 159 14.05 -4.12 -6.21
N LEU A 160 13.05 -5.00 -6.14
CA LEU A 160 12.62 -5.87 -7.24
C LEU A 160 11.76 -5.13 -8.29
N GLY A 161 11.45 -3.85 -8.10
CA GLY A 161 10.62 -3.07 -9.02
C GLY A 161 9.14 -3.48 -9.06
N ILE A 162 8.63 -4.13 -8.01
CA ILE A 162 7.24 -4.59 -7.92
C ILE A 162 6.41 -3.49 -7.24
N PRO A 163 5.42 -2.87 -7.92
CA PRO A 163 4.53 -1.90 -7.31
C PRO A 163 3.58 -2.63 -6.35
N MET A 164 3.65 -2.38 -5.04
CA MET A 164 2.95 -3.18 -4.04
C MET A 164 1.70 -2.51 -3.49
N PRO A 165 0.61 -3.26 -3.25
CA PRO A 165 -0.55 -2.79 -2.51
C PRO A 165 -0.25 -2.71 -1.01
N VAL A 166 0.33 -1.60 -0.57
CA VAL A 166 0.70 -1.37 0.83
C VAL A 166 -0.47 -1.64 1.79
N ALA A 167 -1.68 -1.19 1.45
CA ALA A 167 -2.88 -1.42 2.27
C ALA A 167 -3.17 -2.91 2.48
N GLN A 168 -2.95 -3.76 1.47
CA GLN A 168 -3.14 -5.22 1.58
C GLN A 168 -2.13 -5.86 2.51
N ILE A 169 -0.85 -5.52 2.34
CA ILE A 169 0.24 -6.05 3.16
C ILE A 169 -0.04 -5.76 4.63
N PHE A 170 -0.33 -4.49 4.99
CA PHE A 170 -0.61 -4.13 6.37
C PHE A 170 -1.85 -4.84 6.92
N THR A 171 -2.92 -4.92 6.13
CA THR A 171 -4.15 -5.60 6.54
C THR A 171 -3.89 -7.08 6.84
N LEU A 172 -3.20 -7.77 5.94
CA LEU A 172 -2.90 -9.19 6.09
C LEU A 172 -1.89 -9.46 7.21
N SER A 173 -0.93 -8.57 7.45
CA SER A 173 -0.08 -8.63 8.64
C SER A 173 -0.89 -8.52 9.94
N ILE A 174 -1.84 -7.57 10.01
CA ILE A 174 -2.68 -7.40 11.20
C ILE A 174 -3.58 -8.63 11.41
N VAL A 175 -4.18 -9.15 10.33
CA VAL A 175 -4.98 -10.38 10.39
C VAL A 175 -4.12 -11.57 10.85
N GLY A 176 -2.86 -11.67 10.39
CA GLY A 176 -1.90 -12.69 10.84
C GLY A 176 -1.65 -12.63 12.34
N VAL A 177 -1.37 -11.44 12.88
CA VAL A 177 -1.22 -11.23 14.34
C VAL A 177 -2.51 -11.58 15.09
N ARG A 178 -3.68 -11.20 14.57
CA ARG A 178 -4.98 -11.50 15.18
C ARG A 178 -5.19 -13.01 15.36
N TYR A 179 -4.89 -13.80 14.33
CA TYR A 179 -5.01 -15.27 14.39
C TYR A 179 -3.94 -15.93 15.26
N ALA A 180 -2.78 -15.29 15.43
CA ALA A 180 -1.74 -15.79 16.33
C ALA A 180 -2.13 -15.68 17.81
N LYS A 181 -2.96 -14.69 18.16
CA LYS A 181 -3.34 -14.36 19.54
C LYS A 181 -4.86 -14.14 19.66
N PRO A 182 -5.70 -15.18 19.53
CA PRO A 182 -7.16 -15.03 19.50
C PRO A 182 -7.77 -14.47 20.79
N GLU A 183 -7.19 -14.77 21.96
CA GLU A 183 -7.71 -14.33 23.28
C GLU A 183 -7.45 -12.85 23.57
N MET A 184 -6.39 -12.29 22.98
CA MET A 184 -6.03 -10.88 23.09
C MET A 184 -6.39 -10.09 21.83
N SER A 185 -7.08 -10.77 20.90
CA SER A 185 -7.16 -10.31 19.53
C SER A 185 -7.85 -8.96 19.48
N VAL A 186 -7.18 -8.03 18.81
CA VAL A 186 -7.72 -6.71 18.57
C VAL A 186 -9.11 -6.88 17.96
N PRO A 187 -10.16 -6.24 18.51
CA PRO A 187 -11.51 -6.33 17.97
C PRO A 187 -11.52 -5.68 16.58
N MET A 188 -11.18 -6.46 15.56
CA MET A 188 -11.28 -6.03 14.17
C MET A 188 -12.68 -6.39 13.71
N SER A 189 -13.46 -5.34 13.43
CA SER A 189 -14.81 -5.50 12.92
C SER A 189 -14.76 -6.28 11.61
N ASN A 190 -15.52 -7.37 11.53
CA ASN A 190 -15.69 -8.15 10.30
C ASN A 190 -16.20 -7.27 9.14
N LYS A 191 -16.86 -6.14 9.46
CA LYS A 191 -17.26 -5.12 8.50
C LYS A 191 -16.05 -4.47 7.81
N ILE A 192 -15.03 -4.05 8.57
CA ILE A 192 -13.84 -3.38 8.03
C ILE A 192 -13.07 -4.33 7.09
N ILE A 193 -12.91 -5.60 7.49
CA ILE A 193 -12.25 -6.61 6.64
C ILE A 193 -13.00 -6.79 5.33
N LYS A 194 -14.33 -6.94 5.39
CA LYS A 194 -15.17 -7.09 4.19
C LYS A 194 -15.09 -5.87 3.29
N GLU A 195 -15.16 -4.67 3.86
CA GLU A 195 -15.02 -3.42 3.10
C GLU A 195 -13.66 -3.37 2.39
N MET A 196 -12.56 -3.65 3.09
CA MET A 196 -11.22 -3.68 2.50
C MET A 196 -11.12 -4.66 1.31
N LEU A 197 -11.60 -5.89 1.49
CA LEU A 197 -11.61 -6.91 0.42
C LEU A 197 -12.40 -6.47 -0.81
N ILE A 198 -13.58 -5.85 -0.60
CA ILE A 198 -14.40 -5.31 -1.68
C ILE A 198 -13.63 -4.22 -2.43
N PHE A 199 -12.98 -3.29 -1.72
CA PHE A 199 -12.23 -2.20 -2.35
C PHE A 199 -10.98 -2.65 -3.10
N TRP A 200 -10.33 -3.75 -2.69
CA TRP A 200 -9.20 -4.31 -3.42
C TRP A 200 -9.58 -4.82 -4.80
N VAL A 201 -10.77 -5.40 -4.95
CA VAL A 201 -11.28 -5.85 -6.26
C VAL A 201 -11.84 -4.69 -7.07
N ILE A 202 -12.61 -3.80 -6.43
CA ILE A 202 -13.30 -2.70 -7.13
C ILE A 202 -12.30 -1.63 -7.61
N SER A 203 -11.28 -1.31 -6.82
CA SER A 203 -10.39 -0.18 -7.13
C SER A 203 -9.64 -0.26 -8.47
N PRO A 204 -9.02 -1.39 -8.87
CA PRO A 204 -8.37 -1.50 -10.19
C PRO A 204 -9.40 -1.50 -11.34
N ILE A 205 -10.60 -2.05 -11.13
CA ILE A 205 -11.65 -2.08 -12.15
C ILE A 205 -12.17 -0.67 -12.42
N VAL A 206 -12.46 0.08 -11.36
CA VAL A 206 -12.95 1.46 -11.49
C VAL A 206 -11.87 2.34 -12.13
N SER A 207 -10.61 2.21 -11.73
CA SER A 207 -9.54 3.01 -12.33
C SER A 207 -9.30 2.68 -13.80
N LEU A 208 -9.42 1.41 -14.18
CA LEU A 208 -9.39 0.95 -15.58
C LEU A 208 -10.49 1.62 -16.40
N VAL A 209 -11.75 1.53 -15.96
CA VAL A 209 -12.89 2.10 -16.69
C VAL A 209 -12.77 3.62 -16.82
N VAL A 210 -12.37 4.31 -15.74
CA VAL A 210 -12.18 5.76 -15.75
C VAL A 210 -11.06 6.15 -16.71
N SER A 211 -9.92 5.45 -16.68
CA SER A 211 -8.79 5.76 -17.56
C SER A 211 -9.13 5.51 -19.03
N PHE A 212 -9.75 4.36 -19.34
CA PHE A 212 -10.23 4.04 -20.69
C PHE A 212 -11.17 5.13 -21.21
N SER A 213 -12.17 5.52 -20.41
CA SER A 213 -13.17 6.53 -20.79
C SER A 213 -12.54 7.90 -21.00
N ALA A 214 -11.57 8.28 -20.17
CA ALA A 214 -10.87 9.55 -20.30
C ALA A 214 -10.07 9.62 -21.61
N ILE A 215 -9.34 8.56 -21.97
CA ILE A 215 -8.59 8.53 -23.23
C ILE A 215 -9.54 8.51 -24.43
N PHE A 216 -10.65 7.77 -24.37
CA PHE A 216 -11.67 7.80 -25.41
C PHE A 216 -12.20 9.22 -25.68
N ILE A 217 -12.53 9.96 -24.62
CA ILE A 217 -13.01 11.34 -24.76
C ILE A 217 -11.92 12.23 -25.36
N LEU A 218 -10.67 12.12 -24.88
CA LEU A 218 -9.56 12.90 -25.41
C LEU A 218 -9.36 12.65 -26.92
N TYR A 219 -9.35 11.39 -27.34
CA TYR A 219 -9.20 11.00 -28.74
C TYR A 219 -10.40 11.34 -29.62
N LYS A 220 -11.60 11.46 -29.05
CA LYS A 220 -12.79 11.79 -29.84
C LYS A 220 -12.90 13.30 -30.12
N PHE A 221 -12.42 14.13 -29.19
CA PHE A 221 -12.67 15.57 -29.22
C PHE A 221 -11.42 16.43 -29.49
N PHE A 222 -10.22 15.92 -29.26
CA PHE A 222 -8.98 16.72 -29.33
C PHE A 222 -7.91 16.16 -30.26
N ILE A 223 -8.04 14.92 -30.73
CA ILE A 223 -7.13 14.25 -31.67
C ILE A 223 -7.97 13.79 -32.87
#